data_AF-A0A165KI63-F1
#
_entry.id   AF-A0A165KI63-F1
#
_cell.length_a   1.000
_cell.length_b   1.000
_cell.length_c   1.000
_cell.angle_alpha   90.00
_cell.angle_beta   90.00
_cell.angle_gamma   90.00
#
_symmetry.space_group_name_H-M   'P 1'
#
loop_
_entity.id
_entity.type
_entity.pdbx_description
1 polymer ?
#
loop_
_entity_poly.entity_id
_entity_poly.type
_entity_poly.pdbx_seq_one_letter_code
_entity_poly.pdbx_strand_id
1 'polypeptide(L)'
;MDEVLHALAHSDDEERLINALDEASKLLARDAALRNQLEGDEQLWKLISHQWDLVSAGSEDEVNRSLALSLARFTRNAVAGVPTNQQRAYEFEERIRNVLYYQTSFVVLQEADALPLTRMLVQTLSNMITSNEALLTNFWTTHLELSEQRNILIRLLQAHDEATVMSTLVLVYNCLHDSPARCAQLSETAGGKRVLVLLLDRTQHLSEKQDDSPAFKIAYQLFEHLFDNGLAPSLWTALQPPPLSSAQ
;
A
#
# COMPACT_ATOMS: atom_id res chain seq x y z
N MET A 1 -22.26 4.62 13.78
CA MET A 1 -21.85 5.39 12.60
C MET A 1 -22.17 6.87 12.80
N ASP A 2 -23.33 7.21 13.35
CA ASP A 2 -23.72 8.58 13.72
C ASP A 2 -22.67 9.33 14.56
N GLU A 3 -22.03 8.63 15.52
CA GLU A 3 -20.96 9.22 16.33
C GLU A 3 -19.72 9.60 15.50
N VAL A 4 -19.37 8.78 14.50
CA VAL A 4 -18.27 9.08 13.56
C VAL A 4 -18.63 10.27 12.69
N LEU A 5 -19.85 10.29 12.14
CA LEU A 5 -20.33 11.43 11.36
C LEU A 5 -20.31 12.72 12.18
N HIS A 6 -20.76 12.66 13.43
CA HIS A 6 -20.71 13.80 14.34
C HIS A 6 -19.27 14.25 14.61
N ALA A 7 -18.36 13.32 14.91
CA ALA A 7 -16.95 13.65 15.19
C ALA A 7 -16.24 14.21 13.95
N LEU A 8 -16.47 13.59 12.78
CA LEU A 8 -15.93 14.05 11.50
C LEU A 8 -16.44 15.45 11.11
N ALA A 9 -17.69 15.78 11.46
CA ALA A 9 -18.27 17.09 11.20
C ALA A 9 -17.76 18.19 12.16
N HIS A 10 -17.14 17.82 13.27
CA HIS A 10 -16.60 18.72 14.30
C HIS A 10 -15.13 18.41 14.55
N SER A 11 -14.31 18.49 13.49
CA SER A 11 -12.89 18.10 13.50
C SER A 11 -11.97 18.94 14.38
N ASP A 12 -12.50 19.93 15.10
CA ASP A 12 -11.74 20.77 16.03
C ASP A 12 -11.28 20.00 17.29
N ASP A 13 -11.84 18.81 17.53
CA ASP A 13 -11.48 17.90 18.63
C ASP A 13 -10.88 16.60 18.05
N GLU A 14 -9.57 16.64 17.79
CA GLU A 14 -8.81 15.54 17.16
C GLU A 14 -8.82 14.26 18.00
N GLU A 15 -8.77 14.37 19.33
CA GLU A 15 -8.80 13.21 20.23
C GLU A 15 -10.15 12.50 20.16
N ARG A 16 -11.26 13.26 20.16
CA ARG A 16 -12.59 12.71 19.97
C ARG A 16 -12.75 12.04 18.61
N LEU A 17 -12.21 12.66 17.56
CA LEU A 17 -12.24 12.10 16.21
C LEU A 17 -11.47 10.78 16.12
N ILE A 18 -10.25 10.74 16.67
CA ILE A 18 -9.43 9.53 16.75
C ILE A 18 -10.21 8.40 17.44
N ASN A 19 -10.78 8.67 18.60
CA ASN A 19 -11.55 7.66 19.35
C ASN A 19 -12.77 7.17 18.56
N ALA A 20 -13.51 8.06 17.91
CA ALA A 20 -14.66 7.69 17.10
C ALA A 20 -14.27 6.81 15.89
N LEU A 21 -13.18 7.16 15.20
CA LEU A 21 -12.64 6.37 14.08
C LEU A 21 -12.17 4.99 14.53
N ASP A 22 -11.50 4.89 15.68
CA ASP A 22 -11.02 3.61 16.22
C ASP A 22 -12.19 2.70 16.65
N GLU A 23 -13.22 3.23 17.31
CA GLU A 23 -14.41 2.44 17.66
C GLU A 23 -15.16 1.95 16.42
N ALA A 24 -15.36 2.83 15.43
CA ALA A 24 -15.99 2.41 14.18
C ALA A 24 -15.13 1.41 13.39
N SER A 25 -13.81 1.54 13.43
CA SER A 25 -12.90 0.56 12.84
C SER A 25 -13.11 -0.82 13.45
N LYS A 26 -13.30 -0.93 14.76
CA LYS A 26 -13.58 -2.22 15.45
C LYS A 26 -14.91 -2.82 15.00
N LEU A 27 -15.94 -1.99 14.81
CA LEU A 27 -17.25 -2.44 14.32
C LEU A 27 -17.16 -2.92 12.86
N LEU A 28 -16.55 -2.12 11.98
CA LEU A 28 -16.38 -2.44 10.56
C LEU A 28 -15.54 -3.70 10.33
N ALA A 29 -14.59 -4.01 11.21
CA ALA A 29 -13.82 -5.24 11.12
C ALA A 29 -14.68 -6.51 11.27
N ARG A 30 -15.77 -6.43 12.04
CA ARG A 30 -16.59 -7.59 12.43
C ARG A 30 -17.89 -7.71 11.63
N ASP A 31 -18.41 -6.60 11.12
CA ASP A 31 -19.73 -6.54 10.52
C ASP A 31 -19.67 -6.21 9.02
N ALA A 32 -19.86 -7.23 8.18
CA ALA A 32 -19.94 -7.07 6.73
C ALA A 32 -21.17 -6.28 6.28
N ALA A 33 -22.31 -6.40 6.99
CA ALA A 33 -23.51 -5.65 6.65
C ALA A 33 -23.29 -4.16 6.88
N LEU A 34 -22.63 -3.79 7.98
CA LEU A 34 -22.25 -2.41 8.25
C LEU A 34 -21.33 -1.82 7.17
N ARG A 35 -20.37 -2.60 6.65
CA ARG A 35 -19.52 -2.14 5.53
C ARG A 35 -20.36 -1.82 4.28
N ASN A 36 -21.31 -2.68 3.94
CA ASN A 36 -22.19 -2.46 2.79
C ASN A 36 -23.12 -1.26 2.98
N GLN A 37 -23.51 -0.92 4.21
CA GLN A 37 -24.33 0.27 4.48
C GLN A 37 -23.61 1.59 4.16
N LEU A 38 -22.26 1.59 4.12
CA LEU A 38 -21.48 2.79 3.79
C LEU A 38 -21.55 3.20 2.32
N GLU A 39 -21.99 2.32 1.42
CA GLU A 39 -21.99 2.56 -0.03
C GLU A 39 -22.79 3.82 -0.41
N GLY A 40 -23.90 4.07 0.28
CA GLY A 40 -24.80 5.19 0.00
C GLY A 40 -24.53 6.46 0.81
N ASP A 41 -23.57 6.45 1.73
CA ASP A 41 -23.33 7.57 2.63
C ASP A 41 -22.34 8.58 2.02
N GLU A 42 -22.84 9.40 1.09
CA GLU A 42 -22.02 10.44 0.44
C GLU A 42 -21.42 11.44 1.43
N GLN A 43 -22.12 11.73 2.51
CA GLN A 43 -21.65 12.68 3.51
C GLN A 43 -20.43 12.12 4.25
N LEU A 44 -20.48 10.85 4.66
CA LEU A 44 -19.36 10.17 5.28
C LEU A 44 -18.12 10.21 4.37
N TRP A 45 -18.24 9.82 3.10
CA TRP A 45 -17.09 9.77 2.19
C TRP A 45 -16.49 11.16 1.93
N LYS A 46 -17.30 12.21 1.84
CA LYS A 46 -16.82 13.60 1.75
C LYS A 46 -16.03 14.01 2.99
N LEU A 47 -16.53 13.66 4.18
CA LEU A 47 -15.86 13.96 5.44
C LEU A 47 -14.55 13.19 5.58
N ILE A 48 -14.54 11.89 5.25
CA ILE A 48 -13.32 11.07 5.24
C ILE A 48 -12.30 11.61 4.24
N SER A 49 -12.75 12.02 3.04
CA SER A 49 -11.89 12.68 2.05
C SER A 49 -11.23 13.92 2.63
N HIS A 50 -12.00 14.78 3.31
CA HIS A 50 -11.47 15.99 3.93
C HIS A 50 -10.43 15.67 5.01
N GLN A 51 -10.64 14.65 5.83
CA GLN A 51 -9.64 14.23 6.81
C GLN A 51 -8.35 13.71 6.14
N TRP A 52 -8.46 12.99 5.01
CA TRP A 52 -7.27 12.61 4.25
C TRP A 52 -6.53 13.82 3.67
N ASP A 53 -7.25 14.85 3.21
CA ASP A 53 -6.62 16.11 2.77
C ASP A 53 -5.82 16.73 3.91
N LEU A 54 -6.43 16.88 5.09
CA LEU A 54 -5.78 17.45 6.28
C LEU A 54 -4.55 16.65 6.70
N VAL A 55 -4.67 15.33 6.83
CA VAL A 55 -3.56 14.47 7.26
C VAL A 55 -2.41 14.48 6.26
N SER A 56 -2.72 14.51 4.95
CA SER A 56 -1.69 14.54 3.90
C SER A 56 -0.93 15.86 3.79
N ALA A 57 -1.58 16.97 4.19
CA ALA A 57 -0.98 18.30 4.23
C ALA A 57 -0.45 18.69 5.62
N GLY A 58 -0.77 17.89 6.64
CA GLY A 58 -0.60 18.21 8.05
C GLY A 58 0.85 18.16 8.53
N SER A 59 1.02 18.68 9.75
CA SER A 59 2.30 18.72 10.48
C SER A 59 2.75 17.31 10.90
N GLU A 60 4.04 17.15 11.21
CA GLU A 60 4.67 15.86 11.54
C GLU A 60 4.49 15.47 13.02
N ASP A 61 3.58 16.14 13.71
CA ASP A 61 3.31 15.91 15.13
C ASP A 61 2.63 14.57 15.41
N GLU A 62 2.61 14.20 16.69
CA GLU A 62 2.08 12.94 17.18
C GLU A 62 0.56 12.81 16.99
N VAL A 63 -0.16 13.95 17.00
CA VAL A 63 -1.62 13.96 16.86
C VAL A 63 -2.01 13.67 15.42
N ASN A 64 -1.37 14.32 14.45
CA ASN A 64 -1.57 14.05 13.03
C ASN A 64 -1.21 12.60 12.67
N ARG A 65 -0.13 12.05 13.24
CA ARG A 65 0.22 10.62 13.07
C ARG A 65 -0.85 9.69 13.64
N SER A 66 -1.39 10.00 14.81
CA SER A 66 -2.44 9.20 15.46
C SER A 66 -3.75 9.25 14.69
N LEU A 67 -4.10 10.43 14.16
CA LEU A 67 -5.24 10.62 13.27
C LEU A 67 -5.07 9.83 11.97
N ALA A 68 -3.91 9.94 11.32
CA ALA A 68 -3.57 9.19 10.11
C ALA A 68 -3.74 7.68 10.32
N LEU A 69 -3.27 7.17 11.46
CA LEU A 69 -3.36 5.75 11.80
C LEU A 69 -4.81 5.29 11.96
N SER A 70 -5.62 6.08 12.68
CA SER A 70 -7.04 5.79 12.92
C SER A 70 -7.85 5.87 11.62
N LEU A 71 -7.55 6.85 10.77
CA LEU A 71 -8.17 7.03 9.46
C LEU A 71 -7.80 5.89 8.49
N ALA A 72 -6.54 5.44 8.51
CA ALA A 72 -6.06 4.31 7.73
C ALA A 72 -6.76 3.00 8.15
N ARG A 73 -6.90 2.75 9.46
CA ARG A 73 -7.64 1.59 10.00
C ARG A 73 -9.11 1.60 9.58
N PHE A 74 -9.76 2.76 9.71
CA PHE A 74 -11.15 2.93 9.32
C PHE A 74 -11.32 2.63 7.84
N THR A 75 -10.52 3.27 6.98
CA THR A 75 -10.57 3.10 5.53
C THR A 75 -10.31 1.64 5.13
N ARG A 76 -9.26 1.01 5.68
CA ARG A 76 -8.91 -0.39 5.42
C ARG A 76 -10.06 -1.35 5.73
N ASN A 77 -10.74 -1.13 6.85
CA ASN A 77 -11.85 -1.98 7.27
C ASN A 77 -13.12 -1.66 6.47
N ALA A 78 -13.40 -0.40 6.16
CA ALA A 78 -14.56 0.01 5.37
C ALA A 78 -14.60 -0.62 3.97
N VAL A 79 -13.44 -0.75 3.33
CA VAL A 79 -13.33 -1.29 1.96
C VAL A 79 -13.25 -2.81 1.88
N ALA A 80 -13.07 -3.50 3.01
CA ALA A 80 -12.79 -4.93 3.03
C ALA A 80 -13.95 -5.77 2.44
N GLY A 81 -13.73 -6.28 1.22
CA GLY A 81 -14.69 -7.10 0.48
C GLY A 81 -15.91 -6.34 -0.05
N VAL A 82 -15.83 -5.01 -0.16
CA VAL A 82 -16.93 -4.17 -0.67
C VAL A 82 -16.45 -3.32 -1.86
N PRO A 83 -16.68 -3.76 -3.12
CA PRO A 83 -16.13 -3.12 -4.32
C PRO A 83 -16.51 -1.65 -4.50
N THR A 84 -17.71 -1.26 -4.08
CA THR A 84 -18.21 0.11 -4.17
C THR A 84 -17.47 1.04 -3.20
N ASN A 85 -17.24 0.59 -1.97
CA ASN A 85 -16.40 1.29 -0.99
C ASN A 85 -14.94 1.37 -1.46
N GLN A 86 -14.41 0.30 -2.05
CA GLN A 86 -13.07 0.30 -2.64
C GLN A 86 -12.91 1.41 -3.69
N GLN A 87 -13.87 1.53 -4.61
CA GLN A 87 -13.86 2.56 -5.64
C GLN A 87 -13.88 3.97 -5.05
N ARG A 88 -14.70 4.22 -4.02
CA ARG A 88 -14.75 5.51 -3.31
C ARG A 88 -13.44 5.82 -2.60
N ALA A 89 -12.92 4.85 -1.85
CA ALA A 89 -11.68 5.03 -1.11
C ALA A 89 -10.47 5.20 -2.04
N TYR A 90 -10.52 4.67 -3.27
CA TYR A 90 -9.44 4.80 -4.25
C TYR A 90 -9.19 6.27 -4.66
N GLU A 91 -10.18 7.15 -4.51
CA GLU A 91 -9.99 8.59 -4.64
C GLU A 91 -8.97 9.16 -3.63
N PHE A 92 -8.67 8.42 -2.56
CA PHE A 92 -7.74 8.82 -1.50
C PHE A 92 -6.32 8.28 -1.71
N GLU A 93 -6.09 7.45 -2.74
CA GLU A 93 -4.82 6.77 -2.99
C GLU A 93 -3.64 7.75 -2.97
N GLU A 94 -3.74 8.87 -3.69
CA GLU A 94 -2.64 9.82 -3.78
C GLU A 94 -2.29 10.45 -2.42
N ARG A 95 -3.30 10.72 -1.60
CA ARG A 95 -3.11 11.28 -0.25
C ARG A 95 -2.43 10.25 0.66
N ILE A 96 -2.89 9.00 0.62
CA ILE A 96 -2.27 7.87 1.33
C ILE A 96 -0.82 7.68 0.87
N ARG A 97 -0.57 7.76 -0.43
CA ARG A 97 0.76 7.69 -1.04
C ARG A 97 1.66 8.84 -0.60
N ASN A 98 1.14 10.06 -0.46
CA ASN A 98 1.89 11.20 0.06
C ASN A 98 2.26 11.02 1.54
N VAL A 99 1.34 10.52 2.37
CA VAL A 99 1.66 10.17 3.77
C VAL A 99 2.72 9.07 3.81
N LEU A 100 2.60 8.00 3.00
CA LEU A 100 3.62 6.95 2.89
C LEU A 100 4.96 7.49 2.43
N TYR A 101 4.98 8.40 1.46
CA TYR A 101 6.20 9.05 0.98
C TYR A 101 6.93 9.75 2.14
N TYR A 102 6.19 10.43 3.01
CA TYR A 102 6.76 11.08 4.18
C TYR A 102 7.25 10.06 5.21
N GLN A 103 6.42 9.07 5.55
CA GLN A 103 6.76 8.03 6.53
C GLN A 103 7.95 7.15 6.11
N THR A 104 8.19 7.03 4.80
CA THR A 104 9.34 6.29 4.25
C THR A 104 10.56 7.18 4.02
N SER A 105 10.56 8.44 4.50
CA SER A 105 11.74 9.29 4.44
C SER A 105 12.84 8.75 5.34
N PHE A 106 14.11 9.03 5.01
CA PHE A 106 15.26 8.45 5.70
C PHE A 106 15.26 8.73 7.22
N VAL A 107 14.77 9.90 7.62
CA VAL A 107 14.68 10.32 9.03
C VAL A 107 13.61 9.49 9.75
N VAL A 108 12.43 9.37 9.15
CA VAL A 108 11.26 8.74 9.78
C VAL A 108 11.37 7.22 9.80
N LEU A 109 12.03 6.59 8.81
CA LEU A 109 12.26 5.14 8.82
C LEU A 109 13.16 4.65 9.95
N GLN A 110 13.90 5.54 10.61
CA GLN A 110 14.68 5.21 11.81
C GLN A 110 13.87 5.32 13.10
N GLU A 111 12.69 5.96 13.04
CA GLU A 111 11.77 6.06 14.18
C GLU A 111 10.90 4.80 14.26
N ALA A 112 11.06 4.02 15.32
CA ALA A 112 10.27 2.82 15.55
C ALA A 112 8.75 3.11 15.55
N ASP A 113 8.36 4.31 15.97
CA ASP A 113 6.97 4.76 16.10
C ASP A 113 6.31 5.08 14.75
N ALA A 114 7.09 5.22 13.67
CA ALA A 114 6.56 5.43 12.31
C ALA A 114 6.16 4.12 11.61
N LEU A 115 6.71 2.99 12.06
CA LEU A 115 6.46 1.68 11.46
C LEU A 115 4.99 1.24 11.54
N PRO A 116 4.26 1.40 12.67
CA PRO A 116 2.84 1.05 12.75
C PRO A 116 1.98 1.77 11.70
N LEU A 117 2.20 3.07 11.51
CA LEU A 117 1.47 3.86 10.50
C LEU A 117 1.81 3.40 9.09
N THR A 118 3.11 3.22 8.78
CA THR A 118 3.57 2.73 7.49
C THR A 118 2.90 1.40 7.12
N ARG A 119 2.95 0.42 8.04
CA ARG A 119 2.31 -0.90 7.83
C ARG A 119 0.81 -0.77 7.62
N MET A 120 0.14 0.07 8.40
CA MET A 120 -1.30 0.27 8.28
C MET A 120 -1.66 0.84 6.91
N LEU A 121 -0.95 1.87 6.43
CA LEU A 121 -1.20 2.49 5.13
C LEU A 121 -0.98 1.50 3.97
N VAL A 122 0.05 0.65 4.03
CA VAL A 122 0.27 -0.41 3.03
C VAL A 122 -0.89 -1.42 3.03
N GLN A 123 -1.37 -1.81 4.22
CA GLN A 123 -2.54 -2.69 4.33
C GLN A 123 -3.82 -2.02 3.83
N THR A 124 -3.99 -0.72 4.08
CA THR A 124 -5.11 0.08 3.54
C THR A 124 -5.10 0.03 2.01
N LEU A 125 -3.95 0.33 1.37
CA LEU A 125 -3.81 0.23 -0.09
C LEU A 125 -4.10 -1.17 -0.61
N SER A 126 -3.56 -2.21 0.06
CA SER A 126 -3.81 -3.60 -0.32
C SER A 126 -5.30 -3.94 -0.28
N ASN A 127 -6.02 -3.60 0.79
CA ASN A 127 -7.45 -3.86 0.91
C ASN A 127 -8.30 -3.04 -0.08
N MET A 128 -7.85 -1.83 -0.45
CA MET A 128 -8.54 -0.99 -1.43
C MET A 128 -8.55 -1.63 -2.83
N ILE A 129 -7.53 -2.40 -3.18
CA ILE A 129 -7.39 -2.98 -4.53
C ILE A 129 -7.67 -4.48 -4.60
N THR A 130 -7.56 -5.21 -3.47
CA THR A 130 -7.72 -6.68 -3.46
C THR A 130 -9.06 -7.11 -4.05
N SER A 131 -9.00 -8.09 -4.96
CA SER A 131 -10.15 -8.63 -5.71
C SER A 131 -10.91 -7.62 -6.58
N ASN A 132 -10.32 -6.45 -6.85
CA ASN A 132 -10.85 -5.44 -7.75
C ASN A 132 -9.88 -5.22 -8.92
N GLU A 133 -10.09 -5.95 -10.01
CA GLU A 133 -9.17 -6.03 -11.15
C GLU A 133 -8.91 -4.67 -11.82
N ALA A 134 -9.92 -3.81 -11.87
CA ALA A 134 -9.78 -2.46 -12.42
C ALA A 134 -8.86 -1.60 -11.54
N LEU A 135 -9.03 -1.65 -10.22
CA LEU A 135 -8.20 -0.91 -9.29
C LEU A 135 -6.79 -1.49 -9.19
N LEU A 136 -6.62 -2.81 -9.24
CA LEU A 136 -5.30 -3.47 -9.32
C LEU A 136 -4.51 -2.99 -10.54
N THR A 137 -5.17 -2.95 -11.71
CA THR A 137 -4.56 -2.49 -12.95
C THR A 137 -4.16 -1.02 -12.87
N ASN A 138 -5.06 -0.17 -12.37
CA ASN A 138 -4.80 1.26 -12.25
C ASN A 138 -3.67 1.54 -11.25
N PHE A 139 -3.71 0.91 -10.08
CA PHE A 139 -2.70 1.03 -9.04
C PHE A 139 -1.33 0.62 -9.55
N TRP A 140 -1.24 -0.56 -10.14
CA TRP A 140 0.02 -1.12 -10.62
C TRP A 140 0.63 -0.26 -11.72
N THR A 141 -0.17 0.10 -12.74
CA THR A 141 0.29 0.93 -13.86
C THR A 141 0.77 2.30 -13.38
N THR A 142 -0.03 2.98 -12.56
CA THR A 142 0.33 4.28 -11.98
C THR A 142 1.67 4.20 -11.25
N HIS A 143 1.86 3.21 -10.40
CA HIS A 143 3.08 3.11 -9.60
C HIS A 143 4.33 2.78 -10.43
N LEU A 144 4.21 1.97 -11.49
CA LEU A 144 5.34 1.68 -12.37
C LEU A 144 5.73 2.87 -13.27
N GLU A 145 4.81 3.81 -13.50
CA GLU A 145 5.05 5.04 -14.26
C GLU A 145 5.59 6.20 -13.40
N LEU A 146 5.42 6.15 -12.08
CA LEU A 146 6.02 7.13 -11.18
C LEU A 146 7.55 7.09 -11.21
N SER A 147 8.17 8.25 -10.99
CA SER A 147 9.62 8.34 -10.80
C SER A 147 10.05 7.53 -9.57
N GLU A 148 11.29 7.02 -9.59
CA GLU A 148 11.83 6.18 -8.50
C GLU A 148 11.64 6.81 -7.11
N GLN A 149 11.84 8.12 -7.00
CA GLN A 149 11.69 8.85 -5.73
C GLN A 149 10.25 8.86 -5.21
N ARG A 150 9.25 8.91 -6.11
CA ARG A 150 7.82 8.97 -5.75
C ARG A 150 7.15 7.60 -5.69
N ASN A 151 7.83 6.57 -6.17
CA ASN A 151 7.32 5.21 -6.19
C ASN A 151 7.43 4.57 -4.80
N ILE A 152 6.29 4.47 -4.11
CA ILE A 152 6.24 3.88 -2.76
C ILE A 152 6.60 2.39 -2.75
N LEU A 153 6.39 1.63 -3.83
CA LEU A 153 6.75 0.21 -3.87
C LEU A 153 8.26 0.03 -3.74
N ILE A 154 9.03 0.84 -4.47
CA ILE A 154 10.50 0.86 -4.41
C ILE A 154 10.96 1.19 -2.98
N ARG A 155 10.39 2.23 -2.37
CA ARG A 155 10.79 2.69 -1.03
C ARG A 155 10.41 1.70 0.06
N LEU A 156 9.22 1.12 -0.01
CA LEU A 156 8.75 0.13 0.95
C LEU A 156 9.54 -1.18 0.84
N LEU A 157 9.89 -1.60 -0.37
CA LEU A 157 10.82 -2.72 -0.57
C LEU A 157 12.20 -2.41 0.00
N GLN A 158 12.57 -1.17 0.28
CA GLN A 158 13.83 -0.79 0.94
C GLN A 158 13.72 -0.66 2.48
N ALA A 159 12.53 -0.84 3.07
CA ALA A 159 12.35 -0.77 4.52
C ALA A 159 13.12 -1.86 5.30
N HIS A 160 13.74 -1.51 6.42
CA HIS A 160 14.46 -2.48 7.26
C HIS A 160 13.55 -3.41 8.06
N ASP A 161 12.27 -3.01 8.22
CA ASP A 161 11.26 -3.71 8.97
C ASP A 161 10.61 -4.84 8.16
N GLU A 162 10.76 -6.07 8.64
CA GLU A 162 10.26 -7.27 7.96
C GLU A 162 8.73 -7.29 7.82
N ALA A 163 8.00 -6.76 8.81
CA ALA A 163 6.54 -6.71 8.73
C ALA A 163 6.04 -5.72 7.66
N THR A 164 6.75 -4.63 7.45
CA THR A 164 6.52 -3.69 6.33
C THR A 164 6.81 -4.38 5.00
N VAL A 165 7.99 -5.03 4.88
CA VAL A 165 8.35 -5.78 3.67
C VAL A 165 7.31 -6.86 3.35
N MET A 166 6.87 -7.63 4.35
CA MET A 166 5.82 -8.64 4.17
C MET A 166 4.52 -8.04 3.64
N SER A 167 4.06 -6.92 4.21
CA SER A 167 2.84 -6.24 3.76
C SER A 167 2.99 -5.74 2.31
N THR A 168 4.18 -5.27 1.94
CA THR A 168 4.50 -4.86 0.56
C THR A 168 4.55 -6.04 -0.39
N LEU A 169 5.12 -7.17 0.00
CA LEU A 169 5.14 -8.38 -0.82
C LEU A 169 3.72 -8.89 -1.08
N VAL A 170 2.83 -8.86 -0.09
CA VAL A 170 1.40 -9.20 -0.30
C VAL A 170 0.74 -8.24 -1.27
N LEU A 171 0.98 -6.93 -1.14
CA LEU A 171 0.46 -5.92 -2.07
C LEU A 171 0.93 -6.19 -3.51
N VAL A 172 2.24 -6.41 -3.71
CA VAL A 172 2.81 -6.73 -5.02
C VAL A 172 2.26 -8.05 -5.55
N TYR A 173 2.18 -9.09 -4.72
CA TYR A 173 1.61 -10.38 -5.10
C TYR A 173 0.16 -10.23 -5.60
N ASN A 174 -0.68 -9.49 -4.87
CA ASN A 174 -2.05 -9.22 -5.29
C ASN A 174 -2.11 -8.50 -6.64
N CYS A 175 -1.18 -7.58 -6.91
CA CYS A 175 -1.06 -6.94 -8.22
C CYS A 175 -0.58 -7.88 -9.33
N LEU A 176 0.10 -8.98 -9.05
CA LEU A 176 0.64 -9.87 -10.08
C LEU A 176 -0.22 -11.13 -10.28
N HIS A 177 -0.95 -11.52 -9.24
CA HIS A 177 -1.79 -12.70 -9.25
C HIS A 177 -2.78 -12.66 -10.43
N ASP A 178 -2.88 -13.78 -11.14
CA ASP A 178 -3.74 -14.00 -12.30
C ASP A 178 -3.69 -12.94 -13.41
N SER A 179 -2.59 -12.18 -13.54
CA SER A 179 -2.45 -11.16 -14.59
C SER A 179 -1.10 -11.22 -15.32
N PRO A 180 -1.05 -11.93 -16.46
CA PRO A 180 0.14 -11.95 -17.32
C PRO A 180 0.57 -10.56 -17.79
N ALA A 181 -0.40 -9.67 -18.04
CA ALA A 181 -0.12 -8.29 -18.47
C ALA A 181 0.63 -7.49 -17.40
N ARG A 182 0.18 -7.54 -16.14
CA ARG A 182 0.87 -6.85 -15.03
C ARG A 182 2.22 -7.48 -14.72
N CYS A 183 2.34 -8.80 -14.86
CA CYS A 183 3.62 -9.48 -14.74
C CYS A 183 4.61 -9.08 -15.84
N ALA A 184 4.17 -8.94 -17.09
CA ALA A 184 5.02 -8.48 -18.19
C ALA A 184 5.59 -7.07 -17.95
N GLN A 185 4.79 -6.16 -17.37
CA GLN A 185 5.21 -4.80 -17.04
C GLN A 185 6.44 -4.73 -16.11
N LEU A 186 6.71 -5.78 -15.30
CA LEU A 186 7.96 -5.87 -14.52
C LEU A 186 9.21 -5.91 -15.39
N SER A 187 9.15 -6.54 -16.56
CA SER A 187 10.28 -6.65 -17.48
C SER A 187 10.30 -5.57 -18.56
N GLU A 188 9.15 -4.94 -18.83
CA GLU A 188 8.98 -4.02 -19.96
C GLU A 188 9.18 -2.55 -19.57
N THR A 189 8.81 -2.17 -18.34
CA THR A 189 8.87 -0.77 -17.87
C THR A 189 10.10 -0.50 -17.03
N ALA A 190 10.59 0.74 -17.02
CA ALA A 190 11.73 1.13 -16.18
C ALA A 190 11.42 0.97 -14.68
N GLY A 191 10.24 1.40 -14.23
CA GLY A 191 9.79 1.22 -12.85
C GLY A 191 9.63 -0.26 -12.48
N GLY A 192 9.07 -1.06 -13.38
CA GLY A 192 8.92 -2.51 -13.21
C GLY A 192 10.27 -3.21 -13.00
N LYS A 193 11.27 -2.89 -13.84
CA LYS A 193 12.63 -3.46 -13.72
C LYS A 193 13.24 -3.12 -12.37
N ARG A 194 13.04 -1.89 -11.90
CA ARG A 194 13.55 -1.46 -10.60
C ARG A 194 12.89 -2.20 -9.44
N VAL A 195 11.57 -2.36 -9.49
CA VAL A 195 10.82 -3.18 -8.52
C VAL A 195 11.30 -4.63 -8.55
N LEU A 196 11.51 -5.21 -9.73
CA LEU A 196 12.01 -6.57 -9.90
C LEU A 196 13.39 -6.79 -9.25
N VAL A 197 14.34 -5.87 -9.49
CA VAL A 197 15.67 -5.93 -8.84
C VAL A 197 15.53 -5.90 -7.32
N LEU A 198 14.70 -5.00 -6.78
CA LEU A 198 14.49 -4.91 -5.33
C LEU A 198 13.80 -6.16 -4.75
N LEU A 199 12.88 -6.79 -5.49
CA LEU A 199 12.28 -8.05 -5.08
C LEU A 199 13.33 -9.17 -5.01
N LEU A 200 14.25 -9.24 -5.98
CA LEU A 200 15.36 -10.21 -5.96
C LEU A 200 16.30 -9.97 -4.78
N ASP A 201 16.77 -8.73 -4.62
CA ASP A 201 17.65 -8.33 -3.51
C ASP A 201 17.01 -8.68 -2.16
N ARG A 202 15.70 -8.46 -2.03
CA ARG A 202 14.95 -8.81 -0.82
C ARG A 202 14.80 -10.30 -0.61
N THR A 203 14.51 -11.04 -1.66
CA THR A 203 14.37 -12.49 -1.57
C THR A 203 15.68 -13.12 -1.11
N GLN A 204 16.81 -12.67 -1.66
CA GLN A 204 18.14 -13.10 -1.24
C GLN A 204 18.40 -12.78 0.25
N HIS A 205 18.14 -11.53 0.67
CA HIS A 205 18.34 -11.13 2.08
C HIS A 205 17.46 -11.92 3.05
N LEU A 206 16.23 -12.25 2.64
CA LEU A 206 15.30 -13.05 3.45
C LEU A 206 15.76 -14.51 3.55
N SER A 207 16.28 -15.11 2.47
CA SER A 207 16.86 -16.47 2.52
C SER A 207 18.06 -16.55 3.46
N GLU A 208 18.96 -15.57 3.40
CA GLU A 208 20.17 -15.58 4.25
C GLU A 208 19.85 -15.51 5.75
N LYS A 209 18.72 -14.89 6.12
CA LYS A 209 18.28 -14.79 7.52
C LYS A 209 17.53 -16.03 7.99
N GLN A 210 16.51 -16.44 7.25
CA GLN A 210 15.62 -17.55 7.61
C GLN A 210 14.77 -17.96 6.41
N ASP A 211 15.17 -19.05 5.74
CA ASP A 211 14.47 -19.66 4.60
C ASP A 211 13.00 -20.05 4.88
N ASP A 212 12.59 -20.11 6.15
CA ASP A 212 11.22 -20.44 6.56
C ASP A 212 10.35 -19.25 6.97
N SER A 213 10.88 -18.01 6.86
CA SER A 213 10.12 -16.82 7.20
C SER A 213 8.88 -16.66 6.29
N PRO A 214 7.74 -16.18 6.81
CA PRO A 214 6.55 -15.92 6.00
C PRO A 214 6.82 -14.96 4.84
N ALA A 215 7.69 -13.96 5.04
CA ALA A 215 8.07 -13.02 4.00
C ALA A 215 8.83 -13.70 2.86
N PHE A 216 9.79 -14.59 3.18
CA PHE A 216 10.50 -15.37 2.16
C PHE A 216 9.54 -16.25 1.35
N LYS A 217 8.59 -16.94 2.02
CA LYS A 217 7.61 -17.80 1.34
C LYS A 217 6.77 -17.04 0.31
N ILE A 218 6.32 -15.83 0.65
CA ILE A 218 5.56 -14.99 -0.29
C ILE A 218 6.44 -14.52 -1.44
N ALA A 219 7.68 -14.08 -1.16
CA ALA A 219 8.61 -13.64 -2.19
C ALA A 219 8.96 -14.78 -3.16
N TYR A 220 9.21 -15.98 -2.63
CA TYR A 220 9.46 -17.18 -3.42
C TYR A 220 8.26 -17.56 -4.29
N GLN A 221 7.04 -17.59 -3.71
CA GLN A 221 5.79 -17.83 -4.46
C GLN A 221 5.56 -16.80 -5.58
N LEU A 222 5.94 -15.54 -5.37
CA LEU A 222 5.87 -14.51 -6.40
C LEU A 222 6.76 -14.89 -7.58
N PHE A 223 8.00 -15.31 -7.35
CA PHE A 223 8.90 -15.73 -8.43
C PHE A 223 8.47 -17.03 -9.11
N GLU A 224 7.97 -18.02 -8.36
CA GLU A 224 7.35 -19.21 -8.94
C GLU A 224 6.22 -18.82 -9.91
N HIS A 225 5.31 -17.95 -9.47
CA HIS A 225 4.23 -17.46 -10.31
C HIS A 225 4.73 -16.76 -11.58
N LEU A 226 5.77 -15.92 -11.47
CA LEU A 226 6.36 -15.26 -12.65
C LEU A 226 6.96 -16.28 -13.63
N PHE A 227 7.62 -17.33 -13.14
CA PHE A 227 8.22 -18.35 -13.97
C PHE A 227 7.19 -19.28 -14.61
N ASP A 228 6.14 -19.65 -13.87
CA ASP A 228 5.02 -20.43 -14.39
C ASP A 228 4.25 -19.69 -15.50
N ASN A 229 4.27 -18.36 -15.48
CA ASN A 229 3.75 -17.51 -16.56
C ASN A 229 4.74 -17.31 -17.73
N GLY A 230 5.86 -18.04 -17.75
CA GLY A 230 6.82 -18.03 -18.86
C GLY A 230 7.68 -16.76 -18.95
N LEU A 231 7.72 -15.94 -17.90
CA LEU A 231 8.44 -14.66 -17.94
C LEU A 231 9.95 -14.78 -17.66
N ALA A 232 10.45 -15.97 -17.32
CA ALA A 232 11.87 -16.17 -17.02
C ALA A 232 12.83 -15.60 -18.08
N PRO A 233 12.62 -15.78 -19.40
CA PRO A 233 13.50 -15.19 -20.42
C PRO A 233 13.46 -13.66 -20.46
N SER A 234 12.27 -13.07 -20.31
CA SER A 234 12.07 -11.62 -20.31
C SER A 234 12.70 -10.97 -19.08
N LEU A 235 12.52 -11.59 -17.90
CA LEU A 235 13.13 -11.16 -16.64
C LEU A 235 14.65 -11.26 -16.72
N TRP A 236 15.19 -12.37 -17.22
CA TRP A 236 16.64 -12.55 -17.40
C TRP A 236 17.24 -11.45 -18.29
N THR A 237 16.61 -11.17 -19.42
CA THR A 237 17.04 -10.13 -20.35
C THR A 237 16.98 -8.74 -19.71
N ALA A 238 15.92 -8.47 -18.95
CA ALA A 238 15.70 -7.19 -18.29
C ALA A 238 16.74 -6.89 -17.18
N LEU A 239 17.34 -7.92 -16.60
CA LEU A 239 18.33 -7.82 -15.52
C LEU A 239 19.78 -7.78 -16.02
N GLN A 240 20.01 -7.93 -17.33
CA GLN A 240 21.37 -7.84 -17.87
C GLN A 240 21.91 -6.42 -17.68
N PRO A 241 23.15 -6.26 -17.18
CA PRO A 241 23.79 -4.96 -17.16
C PRO A 241 23.89 -4.42 -18.59
N PRO A 242 23.76 -3.10 -18.79
CA PRO A 242 23.90 -2.51 -20.12
C PRO A 242 25.25 -2.94 -20.70
N PRO A 243 25.32 -3.25 -22.01
CA PRO A 243 26.57 -3.62 -22.64
C PRO A 243 27.57 -2.50 -22.37
N LEU A 244 28.75 -2.87 -21.85
CA LEU A 244 29.85 -1.93 -21.64
C LEU A 244 30.07 -1.20 -22.96
N SER A 245 29.70 0.08 -23.00
CA SER A 245 29.98 0.92 -24.16
C SER A 245 31.49 0.87 -24.34
N SER A 246 31.94 0.23 -25.43
CA SER A 246 33.34 0.26 -25.83
C SER A 246 33.74 1.72 -25.94
N ALA A 247 34.50 2.20 -24.96
CA ALA A 247 35.13 3.50 -25.01
C ALA A 247 35.96 3.54 -26.29
N GLN A 248 35.51 4.37 -27.25
CA GLN A 248 36.29 4.80 -28.40
C GLN A 248 36.95 6.14 -28.06
#